data_AF-A0A3C0JTG3-F1
#
_entry.id   AF-A0A3C0JTG3-F1
#
_cell.length_a   1.000
_cell.length_b   1.000
_cell.length_c   1.000
_cell.angle_alpha   90.00
_cell.angle_beta   90.00
_cell.angle_gamma   90.00
#
_symmetry.space_group_name_H-M   'P 1'
#
loop_
_entity.id
_entity.type
_entity.pdbx_description
1 polymer ?
#
loop_
_entity_poly.entity_id
_entity_poly.type
_entity_poly.pdbx_seq_one_letter_code
_entity_poly.pdbx_strand_id
1 'polypeptide(L)'
;MDVDGLFRSLTKDAGLPSIRATWFERYIKSPITFWCDIHAPVDMQDAPDPFVTLLIERGLDHQSDVIAESYPDAVEEEFYGEEEGFRRTLELMAAGEKFIMNMPLICRTIGLEGRPDVLVRVDDIPSDFGDYSYGVVEIKSATHISEAHTLQGAVYNRMLGIVQGYEPDEFYIINGDRSEKIVQAASVADKLDAVLEEVRMVLDGAVVDPCFGAGESPWHSYVNAMAIQNGDVSLLPGVGGARRANLFAFGFKTVDDVASADEPALVKVKGVGGSTAKTIKSAAQSLQRKAPIRRDRTPEIRRGSTEVFFDLEGADPGAEGEGLSVVNYLIGSVVRTPSHQATFEPFFAPTPRDEERVLREFFNWASNLDDPVFYHWHHYEKTHLTKMTNHYGLPEEQVAWVMDRLVDLSPITTSSFAFPCYGRGLKDIAKCLGFAWRQDDVN
;
A
#
# COMPACT_ATOMS: atom_id res chain seq x y z
N MET A 1 29.21 31.81 12.10
CA MET A 1 28.16 31.90 11.07
C MET A 1 27.12 32.95 11.47
N ASP A 2 26.52 33.69 10.53
CA ASP A 2 25.39 34.60 10.77
C ASP A 2 24.05 33.84 10.64
N VAL A 3 23.63 33.15 11.71
CA VAL A 3 22.39 32.37 11.76
C VAL A 3 21.16 33.24 11.47
N ASP A 4 21.13 34.47 11.99
CA ASP A 4 20.04 35.42 11.80
C ASP A 4 19.88 35.85 10.34
N GLY A 5 21.01 36.10 9.67
CA GLY A 5 21.04 36.42 8.25
C GLY A 5 20.51 35.28 7.38
N LEU A 6 20.99 34.06 7.62
CA LEU A 6 20.57 32.85 6.90
C LEU A 6 19.09 32.52 7.15
N PHE A 7 18.65 32.58 8.41
CA PHE A 7 17.24 32.38 8.75
C PHE A 7 16.33 33.33 7.97
N ARG A 8 16.66 34.63 7.94
CA ARG A 8 15.87 35.63 7.20
C ARG A 8 15.90 35.41 5.69
N SER A 9 17.00 34.91 5.12
CA SER A 9 17.07 34.68 3.67
C SER A 9 16.20 33.48 3.24
N LEU A 10 16.15 32.43 4.06
CA LEU A 10 15.44 31.18 3.76
C LEU A 10 13.95 31.20 4.13
N THR A 11 13.55 32.01 5.11
CA THR A 11 12.14 32.16 5.53
C THR A 11 11.41 33.29 4.80
N LYS A 12 12.11 34.07 3.98
CA LYS A 12 11.51 35.13 3.18
C LYS A 12 10.48 34.54 2.21
N ASP A 13 9.25 35.05 2.30
CA ASP A 13 8.18 34.66 1.39
C ASP A 13 8.55 35.03 -0.05
N ALA A 14 8.60 34.01 -0.91
CA ALA A 14 8.86 34.14 -2.34
C ALA A 14 7.57 34.19 -3.18
N GLY A 15 6.40 34.20 -2.54
CA GLY A 15 5.10 34.04 -3.20
C GLY A 15 4.85 32.63 -3.71
N LEU A 16 5.63 31.65 -3.25
CA LEU A 16 5.49 30.23 -3.55
C LEU A 16 4.88 29.53 -2.33
N PRO A 17 3.72 28.87 -2.47
CA PRO A 17 3.19 28.04 -1.41
C PRO A 17 4.20 26.94 -1.04
N SER A 18 4.45 26.75 0.25
CA SER A 18 5.38 25.73 0.73
C SER A 18 4.80 24.34 0.55
N ILE A 19 5.55 23.47 -0.12
CA ILE A 19 5.29 22.04 -0.24
C ILE A 19 5.99 21.34 0.92
N ARG A 20 5.25 20.50 1.64
CA ARG A 20 5.82 19.64 2.68
C ARG A 20 6.52 18.45 2.05
N ALA A 21 7.70 18.08 2.51
CA ALA A 21 8.41 16.90 2.00
C ALA A 21 7.57 15.60 2.08
N THR A 22 6.73 15.45 3.11
CA THR A 22 5.80 14.32 3.25
C THR A 22 4.73 14.25 2.16
N TRP A 23 4.46 15.35 1.46
CA TRP A 23 3.53 15.38 0.33
C TRP A 23 4.05 14.62 -0.88
N PHE A 24 5.36 14.44 -1.01
CA PHE A 24 5.93 13.64 -2.10
C PHE A 24 5.55 12.18 -1.97
N GLU A 25 5.71 11.63 -0.76
CA GLU A 25 5.31 10.25 -0.50
C GLU A 25 3.82 10.07 -0.80
N ARG A 26 3.01 11.02 -0.34
CA ARG A 26 1.56 11.04 -0.56
C ARG A 26 1.17 11.11 -2.04
N TYR A 27 1.76 12.04 -2.79
CA TYR A 27 1.50 12.23 -4.21
C TYR A 27 1.94 11.02 -5.05
N ILE A 28 3.13 10.48 -4.81
CA ILE A 28 3.67 9.34 -5.58
C ILE A 28 2.82 8.09 -5.35
N LYS A 29 2.35 7.86 -4.12
CA LYS A 29 1.43 6.75 -3.82
C LYS A 29 0.09 6.94 -4.50
N SER A 30 -0.51 8.13 -4.39
CA SER A 30 -1.79 8.43 -4.99
C SER A 30 -1.96 9.93 -5.29
N PRO A 31 -1.81 10.35 -6.55
CA PRO A 31 -2.02 11.74 -6.96
C PRO A 31 -3.42 12.26 -6.64
N ILE A 32 -4.44 11.39 -6.76
CA ILE A 32 -5.83 11.76 -6.46
C ILE A 32 -6.05 11.95 -4.96
N THR A 33 -5.40 11.14 -4.12
CA THR A 33 -5.48 11.31 -2.67
C THR A 33 -4.81 12.60 -2.24
N PHE A 34 -3.64 12.91 -2.81
CA PHE A 34 -2.97 14.19 -2.59
C PHE A 34 -3.84 15.38 -3.03
N TRP A 35 -4.49 15.28 -4.19
CA TRP A 35 -5.46 16.29 -4.63
C TRP A 35 -6.60 16.44 -3.61
N CYS A 36 -7.13 15.32 -3.07
CA CYS A 36 -8.17 15.36 -2.05
C CYS A 36 -7.70 16.01 -0.74
N ASP A 37 -6.47 15.74 -0.29
CA ASP A 37 -5.90 16.35 0.92
C ASP A 37 -5.89 17.89 0.86
N ILE A 38 -5.85 18.47 -0.34
CA ILE A 38 -5.80 19.92 -0.56
C ILE A 38 -7.19 20.49 -0.91
N HIS A 39 -7.92 19.83 -1.81
CA HIS A 39 -9.06 20.42 -2.51
C HIS A 39 -10.41 19.77 -2.19
N ALA A 40 -10.44 18.56 -1.64
CA ALA A 40 -11.70 17.87 -1.37
C ALA A 40 -12.39 18.42 -0.11
N PRO A 41 -13.74 18.38 -0.04
CA PRO A 41 -14.46 18.76 1.17
C PRO A 41 -14.11 17.83 2.34
N VAL A 42 -13.70 18.40 3.47
CA VAL A 42 -13.24 17.66 4.67
C VAL A 42 -14.33 16.75 5.23
N ASP A 43 -15.61 17.09 5.07
CA ASP A 43 -16.75 16.28 5.51
C ASP A 43 -16.99 15.01 4.68
N MET A 44 -16.24 14.84 3.58
CA MET A 44 -16.27 13.62 2.75
C MET A 44 -15.20 12.60 3.14
N GLN A 45 -14.42 12.86 4.19
CA GLN A 45 -13.42 11.92 4.71
C GLN A 45 -14.10 10.68 5.31
N ASP A 46 -13.50 9.53 5.04
CA ASP A 46 -13.78 8.28 5.73
C ASP A 46 -13.44 8.43 7.22
N ALA A 47 -14.12 7.64 8.06
CA ALA A 47 -13.75 7.54 9.47
C ALA A 47 -12.31 7.00 9.60
N PRO A 48 -11.57 7.38 10.68
CA PRO A 48 -10.22 6.88 10.90
C PRO A 48 -10.16 5.36 10.83
N ASP A 49 -9.30 4.84 9.97
CA ASP A 49 -9.07 3.41 9.80
C ASP A 49 -8.14 2.91 10.93
N PRO A 50 -8.61 2.02 11.83
CA PRO A 50 -7.78 1.53 12.94
C PRO A 50 -6.49 0.84 12.49
N PHE A 51 -6.49 0.19 11.33
CA PHE A 51 -5.30 -0.46 10.80
C PHE A 51 -4.28 0.58 10.32
N VAL A 52 -4.73 1.65 9.66
CA VAL A 52 -3.85 2.76 9.27
C VAL A 52 -3.26 3.45 10.50
N THR A 53 -4.06 3.68 11.55
CA THR A 53 -3.57 4.22 12.83
C THR A 53 -2.48 3.33 13.44
N LEU A 54 -2.71 2.02 13.49
CA LEU A 54 -1.73 1.06 13.99
C LEU A 54 -0.42 1.08 13.18
N LEU A 55 -0.49 1.21 11.85
CA LEU A 55 0.70 1.32 11.00
C LEU A 55 1.50 2.60 11.28
N ILE A 56 0.81 3.71 11.57
CA ILE A 56 1.46 4.97 11.96
C ILE A 56 2.18 4.79 13.31
N GLU A 57 1.50 4.24 14.31
CA GLU A 57 2.08 3.98 15.64
C GLU A 57 3.33 3.08 15.54
N ARG A 58 3.24 1.96 14.80
CA ARG A 58 4.40 1.08 14.55
C ARG A 58 5.54 1.78 13.83
N GLY A 59 5.22 2.73 12.94
CA GLY A 59 6.22 3.55 12.25
C GLY A 59 6.99 4.43 13.21
N LEU A 60 6.29 5.08 14.14
CA LEU A 60 6.88 5.94 15.17
C LEU A 60 7.71 5.15 16.19
N ASP A 61 7.23 3.96 16.59
CA ASP A 61 7.97 3.06 17.47
C ASP A 61 9.28 2.61 16.82
N HIS A 62 9.22 2.15 15.56
CA HIS A 62 10.41 1.73 14.81
C HIS A 62 11.42 2.87 14.66
N GLN A 63 10.95 4.07 14.33
CA GLN A 63 11.81 5.25 14.25
C GLN A 63 12.52 5.52 15.58
N SER A 64 11.75 5.52 16.68
CA SER A 64 12.27 5.76 18.03
C SER A 64 13.34 4.72 18.41
N ASP A 65 13.09 3.45 18.11
CA ASP A 65 14.03 2.35 18.39
C ASP A 65 15.34 2.48 17.58
N VAL A 66 15.25 2.82 16.29
CA VAL A 66 16.42 3.01 15.43
C VAL A 66 17.27 4.17 15.92
N ILE A 67 16.62 5.30 16.28
CA ILE A 67 17.32 6.49 16.77
C ILE A 67 18.04 6.20 18.08
N ALA A 68 17.35 5.57 19.05
CA ALA A 68 17.94 5.26 20.35
C ALA A 68 19.19 4.36 20.24
N GLU A 69 19.23 3.46 19.25
CA GLU A 69 20.35 2.55 19.06
C GLU A 69 21.48 3.12 18.19
N SER A 70 21.14 3.78 17.08
CA SER A 70 22.10 4.16 16.03
C SER A 70 22.60 5.60 16.16
N TYR A 71 21.81 6.47 16.79
CA TYR A 71 22.09 7.90 16.95
C TYR A 71 21.99 8.29 18.42
N PRO A 72 22.81 7.68 19.30
CA PRO A 72 22.80 8.02 20.72
C PRO A 72 23.16 9.51 20.89
N ASP A 73 22.52 10.15 21.85
CA ASP A 73 22.67 11.59 22.14
C ASP A 73 22.18 12.51 21.01
N ALA A 74 21.31 12.05 20.11
CA ALA A 74 20.65 12.92 19.14
C ALA A 74 19.82 14.00 19.84
N VAL A 75 19.98 15.24 19.36
CA VAL A 75 19.32 16.41 19.93
C VAL A 75 18.00 16.65 19.22
N GLU A 76 16.93 16.72 20.01
CA GLU A 76 15.61 17.23 19.64
C GLU A 76 15.25 18.34 20.64
N GLU A 77 14.77 19.48 20.15
CA GLU A 77 14.30 20.57 21.01
C GLU A 77 12.80 20.81 20.83
N GLU A 78 12.10 21.18 21.90
CA GLU A 78 10.72 21.65 21.81
C GLU A 78 10.67 23.08 21.26
N PHE A 79 9.73 23.36 20.37
CA PHE A 79 9.53 24.68 19.77
C PHE A 79 8.06 24.93 19.42
N TYR A 80 7.67 26.20 19.29
CA TYR A 80 6.33 26.62 18.94
C TYR A 80 6.29 27.14 17.49
N GLY A 81 5.99 26.24 16.56
CA GLY A 81 5.85 26.54 15.14
C GLY A 81 7.15 26.36 14.35
N GLU A 82 7.01 26.07 13.04
CA GLU A 82 8.11 25.63 12.18
C GLU A 82 9.26 26.65 12.08
N GLU A 83 8.97 27.95 12.10
CA GLU A 83 10.00 28.99 12.02
C GLU A 83 10.87 29.06 13.28
N GLU A 84 10.29 28.89 14.47
CA GLU A 84 11.08 28.82 15.70
C GLU A 84 11.96 27.57 15.68
N GLY A 85 11.37 26.42 15.34
CA GLY A 85 12.11 25.17 15.19
C GLY A 85 13.25 25.29 14.20
N PHE A 86 13.02 25.94 13.05
CA PHE A 86 14.05 26.04 12.02
C PHE A 86 15.22 26.92 12.47
N ARG A 87 14.92 28.00 13.19
CA ARG A 87 15.96 28.81 13.83
C ARG A 87 16.80 27.95 14.80
N ARG A 88 16.16 27.10 15.61
CA ARG A 88 16.87 26.15 16.48
C ARG A 88 17.71 25.16 15.68
N THR A 89 17.20 24.62 14.58
CA THR A 89 17.98 23.75 13.66
C THR A 89 19.27 24.44 13.23
N LEU A 90 19.19 25.70 12.79
CA LEU A 90 20.38 26.46 12.36
C LEU A 90 21.37 26.73 13.53
N GLU A 91 20.87 26.97 14.73
CA GLU A 91 21.69 27.15 15.93
C GLU A 91 22.43 25.84 16.30
N LEU A 92 21.74 24.70 16.28
CA LEU A 92 22.32 23.37 16.51
C LEU A 92 23.34 23.00 15.43
N MET A 93 23.02 23.27 14.16
CA MET A 93 23.95 23.05 13.05
C MET A 93 25.20 23.93 13.18
N ALA A 94 25.06 25.19 13.60
CA ALA A 94 26.19 26.10 13.81
C ALA A 94 27.03 25.75 15.05
N ALA A 95 26.42 25.13 16.06
CA ALA A 95 27.14 24.56 17.20
C ALA A 95 27.90 23.27 16.83
N GLY A 96 27.59 22.66 15.67
CA GLY A 96 28.22 21.43 15.20
C GLY A 96 27.75 20.20 15.97
N GLU A 97 26.50 20.20 16.43
CA GLU A 97 25.89 19.05 17.10
C GLU A 97 25.97 17.81 16.22
N LYS A 98 26.28 16.67 16.83
CA LYS A 98 26.63 15.46 16.08
C LYS A 98 25.43 14.88 15.33
N PHE A 99 24.29 14.80 16.01
CA PHE A 99 23.04 14.30 15.47
C PHE A 99 21.90 15.23 15.88
N ILE A 100 21.09 15.66 14.92
CA ILE A 100 19.92 16.51 15.15
C ILE A 100 18.71 15.77 14.59
N MET A 101 17.71 15.47 15.42
CA MET A 101 16.56 14.65 14.99
C MET A 101 15.26 15.46 15.00
N ASN A 102 14.38 15.16 14.03
CA ASN A 102 13.02 15.70 13.93
C ASN A 102 12.89 17.24 13.97
N MET A 103 13.98 17.96 13.67
CA MET A 103 14.01 19.42 13.61
C MET A 103 13.72 19.91 12.18
N PRO A 104 12.98 21.01 11.99
CA PRO A 104 12.53 21.42 10.67
C PRO A 104 13.63 22.07 9.83
N LEU A 105 13.48 21.93 8.52
CA LEU A 105 14.17 22.68 7.48
C LEU A 105 13.15 23.53 6.72
N ILE A 106 13.48 24.79 6.45
CA ILE A 106 12.63 25.72 5.68
C ILE A 106 13.45 26.33 4.56
N CYS A 107 12.92 26.26 3.34
CA CYS A 107 13.48 26.82 2.12
C CYS A 107 12.36 27.49 1.30
N ARG A 108 11.74 28.55 1.83
CA ARG A 108 10.61 29.25 1.17
C ARG A 108 11.00 29.92 -0.13
N THR A 109 12.29 30.19 -0.32
CA THR A 109 12.85 30.65 -1.60
C THR A 109 12.54 29.71 -2.77
N ILE A 110 12.35 28.42 -2.48
CA ILE A 110 11.92 27.41 -3.45
C ILE A 110 10.60 26.72 -3.06
N GLY A 111 9.90 27.26 -2.05
CA GLY A 111 8.63 26.73 -1.56
C GLY A 111 8.72 25.32 -1.00
N LEU A 112 9.75 25.00 -0.20
CA LEU A 112 9.88 23.69 0.46
C LEU A 112 10.02 23.82 1.98
N GLU A 113 9.37 22.93 2.71
CA GLU A 113 9.44 22.79 4.16
C GLU A 113 9.34 21.31 4.56
N GLY A 114 9.93 20.92 5.68
CA GLY A 114 9.79 19.55 6.18
C GLY A 114 10.78 19.21 7.29
N ARG A 115 10.74 17.97 7.77
CA ARG A 115 11.51 17.51 8.93
C ARG A 115 12.20 16.19 8.58
N PRO A 116 13.51 16.21 8.30
CA PRO A 116 14.26 14.96 8.17
C PRO A 116 14.28 14.23 9.52
N ASP A 117 14.34 12.90 9.48
CA ASP A 117 14.36 12.12 10.71
C ASP A 117 15.64 12.37 11.52
N VAL A 118 16.80 12.34 10.85
CA VAL A 118 18.10 12.67 11.46
C VAL A 118 18.98 13.44 10.47
N LEU A 119 19.61 14.51 10.94
CA LEU A 119 20.77 15.16 10.34
C LEU A 119 22.04 14.69 11.04
N VAL A 120 23.00 14.19 10.28
CA VAL A 120 24.27 13.65 10.79
C VAL A 120 25.40 14.56 10.38
N ARG A 121 26.18 15.05 11.34
CA ARG A 121 27.37 15.84 11.06
C ARG A 121 28.43 14.97 10.38
N VAL A 122 29.00 15.49 9.29
CA VAL A 122 30.10 14.90 8.53
C VAL A 122 31.30 15.84 8.63
N ASP A 123 32.34 15.36 9.32
CA ASP A 123 33.61 16.07 9.40
C ASP A 123 34.35 16.03 8.05
N ASP A 124 35.25 16.98 7.85
CA ASP A 124 36.14 17.09 6.67
C ASP A 124 35.47 17.51 5.34
N ILE A 125 34.16 17.77 5.34
CA ILE A 125 33.44 18.36 4.20
C ILE A 125 32.93 19.75 4.61
N PRO A 126 33.56 20.85 4.17
CA PRO A 126 33.17 22.20 4.57
C PRO A 126 31.78 22.60 4.07
N SER A 127 31.11 23.45 4.85
CA SER A 127 29.83 24.08 4.51
C SER A 127 29.80 25.52 5.02
N ASP A 128 28.69 26.23 4.84
CA ASP A 128 28.49 27.56 5.41
C ASP A 128 28.56 27.58 6.95
N PHE A 129 28.45 26.41 7.61
CA PHE A 129 28.53 26.26 9.06
C PHE A 129 29.97 26.09 9.59
N GLY A 130 30.94 25.75 8.73
CA GLY A 130 32.36 25.59 9.12
C GLY A 130 33.09 24.51 8.32
N ASP A 131 34.11 23.90 8.93
CA ASP A 131 34.92 22.82 8.34
C ASP A 131 34.21 21.45 8.35
N TYR A 132 32.88 21.45 8.46
CA TYR A 132 32.00 20.29 8.49
C TYR A 132 30.69 20.60 7.77
N SER A 133 29.93 19.56 7.46
CA SER A 133 28.61 19.62 6.84
C SER A 133 27.67 18.63 7.53
N TYR A 134 26.43 18.54 7.05
CA TYR A 134 25.45 17.55 7.47
C TYR A 134 25.00 16.69 6.29
N GLY A 135 24.67 15.44 6.58
CA GLY A 135 23.96 14.52 5.69
C GLY A 135 22.59 14.14 6.26
N VAL A 136 21.68 13.68 5.39
CA VAL A 136 20.33 13.27 5.76
C VAL A 136 20.27 11.76 5.98
N VAL A 137 19.58 11.34 7.04
CA VAL A 137 19.12 9.97 7.24
C VAL A 137 17.61 9.97 7.44
N GLU A 138 16.90 9.21 6.60
CA GLU A 138 15.47 8.92 6.74
C GLU A 138 15.26 7.50 7.28
N ILE A 139 14.28 7.30 8.14
CA ILE A 139 13.98 6.02 8.78
C ILE A 139 12.59 5.56 8.36
N LYS A 140 12.49 4.35 7.83
CA LYS A 140 11.23 3.76 7.37
C LYS A 140 11.01 2.40 8.01
N SER A 141 9.83 2.18 8.59
CA SER A 141 9.42 0.87 9.10
C SER A 141 9.20 -0.18 7.99
N ALA A 142 9.07 0.27 6.73
CA ALA A 142 9.00 -0.62 5.59
C ALA A 142 10.34 -1.32 5.34
N THR A 143 10.33 -2.66 5.23
CA THR A 143 11.52 -3.45 4.86
C THR A 143 11.97 -3.19 3.42
N HIS A 144 11.05 -2.79 2.54
CA HIS A 144 11.36 -2.41 1.16
C HIS A 144 11.23 -0.90 0.95
N ILE A 145 12.32 -0.27 0.52
CA ILE A 145 12.35 1.16 0.23
C ILE A 145 11.80 1.44 -1.17
N SER A 146 10.63 2.07 -1.20
CA SER A 146 9.96 2.52 -2.42
C SER A 146 10.64 3.74 -3.05
N GLU A 147 10.27 4.03 -4.31
CA GLU A 147 10.61 5.29 -4.99
C GLU A 147 10.10 6.51 -4.19
N ALA A 148 8.92 6.41 -3.59
CA ALA A 148 8.32 7.46 -2.78
C ALA A 148 9.20 7.84 -1.56
N HIS A 149 9.71 6.84 -0.83
CA HIS A 149 10.65 7.07 0.27
C HIS A 149 11.96 7.69 -0.23
N THR A 150 12.44 7.23 -1.38
CA THR A 150 13.70 7.73 -1.98
C THR A 150 13.58 9.19 -2.38
N LEU A 151 12.46 9.59 -3.00
CA LEU A 151 12.22 10.97 -3.40
C LEU A 151 11.96 11.90 -2.20
N GLN A 152 11.36 11.41 -1.11
CA GLN A 152 11.27 12.19 0.12
C GLN A 152 12.66 12.51 0.69
N GLY A 153 13.55 11.52 0.82
CA GLY A 153 14.93 11.76 1.27
C GLY A 153 15.69 12.72 0.34
N ALA A 154 15.45 12.64 -0.98
CA ALA A 154 16.05 13.55 -1.95
C ALA A 154 15.59 15.01 -1.77
N VAL A 155 14.31 15.23 -1.41
CA VAL A 155 13.80 16.57 -1.05
C VAL A 155 14.58 17.14 0.13
N TYR A 156 14.75 16.35 1.19
CA TYR A 156 15.51 16.78 2.36
C TYR A 156 16.98 17.05 2.04
N ASN A 157 17.62 16.21 1.23
CA ASN A 157 19.00 16.41 0.81
C ASN A 157 19.18 17.74 0.06
N ARG A 158 18.25 18.07 -0.83
CA ARG A 158 18.25 19.34 -1.57
C ARG A 158 17.99 20.55 -0.67
N MET A 159 17.03 20.44 0.24
CA MET A 159 16.77 21.49 1.24
C MET A 159 18.00 21.74 2.12
N LEU A 160 18.64 20.67 2.58
CA LEU A 160 19.86 20.74 3.36
C LEU A 160 20.98 21.42 2.55
N GLY A 161 21.10 21.09 1.26
CA GLY A 161 22.05 21.73 0.35
C GLY A 161 21.90 23.25 0.28
N ILE A 162 20.67 23.74 0.25
CA ILE A 162 20.36 25.18 0.26
C ILE A 162 20.68 25.80 1.62
N VAL A 163 20.39 25.08 2.71
CA VAL A 163 20.62 25.56 4.09
C VAL A 163 22.11 25.68 4.41
N GLN A 164 22.94 24.73 3.99
CA GLN A 164 24.36 24.68 4.33
C GLN A 164 25.30 25.14 3.21
N GLY A 165 24.78 25.53 2.04
CA GLY A 165 25.58 25.94 0.88
C GLY A 165 26.28 24.79 0.13
N TYR A 166 26.02 23.54 0.54
CA TYR A 166 26.57 22.32 -0.05
C TYR A 166 25.53 21.20 -0.02
N GLU A 167 25.07 20.75 -1.19
CA GLU A 167 24.20 19.58 -1.33
C GLU A 167 25.04 18.30 -1.28
N PRO A 168 24.82 17.40 -0.30
CA PRO A 168 25.54 16.13 -0.24
C PRO A 168 25.31 15.27 -1.49
N ASP A 169 26.37 14.60 -1.97
CA ASP A 169 26.29 13.69 -3.13
C ASP A 169 25.40 12.45 -2.85
N GLU A 170 25.24 12.11 -1.57
CA GLU A 170 24.44 10.96 -1.12
C GLU A 170 23.67 11.25 0.17
N PHE A 171 22.59 10.49 0.36
CA PHE A 171 21.80 10.45 1.59
C PHE A 171 21.41 9.01 1.91
N TYR A 172 20.96 8.78 3.14
CA TYR A 172 20.77 7.44 3.68
C TYR A 172 19.30 7.20 4.02
N ILE A 173 18.86 5.95 3.85
CA ILE A 173 17.55 5.48 4.29
C ILE A 173 17.77 4.20 5.11
N ILE A 174 17.27 4.16 6.34
CA ILE A 174 17.24 2.96 7.18
C ILE A 174 15.89 2.27 7.01
N ASN A 175 15.92 0.98 6.68
CA ASN A 175 14.74 0.18 6.38
C ASN A 175 14.19 -0.49 7.64
N GLY A 176 13.04 -1.18 7.50
CA GLY A 176 12.39 -1.91 8.59
C GLY A 176 13.25 -3.03 9.22
N ASP A 177 14.21 -3.58 8.47
CA ASP A 177 15.17 -4.59 8.96
C ASP A 177 16.48 -3.97 9.47
N ARG A 178 16.51 -2.63 9.61
CA ARG A 178 17.66 -1.83 10.06
C ARG A 178 18.85 -1.83 9.10
N SER A 179 18.69 -2.34 7.88
CA SER A 179 19.70 -2.16 6.84
C SER A 179 19.69 -0.73 6.31
N GLU A 180 20.87 -0.20 6.03
CA GLU A 180 21.05 1.12 5.46
C GLU A 180 21.13 1.04 3.92
N LYS A 181 20.37 1.91 3.26
CA LYS A 181 20.41 2.13 1.82
C LYS A 181 21.00 3.50 1.52
N ILE A 182 22.14 3.50 0.83
CA ILE A 182 22.77 4.72 0.30
C ILE A 182 22.11 5.08 -1.03
N VAL A 183 21.67 6.33 -1.19
CA VAL A 183 21.11 6.85 -2.43
C VAL A 183 21.98 7.99 -2.95
N GLN A 184 22.41 7.87 -4.21
CA GLN A 184 23.16 8.91 -4.91
C GLN A 184 22.18 10.01 -5.37
N ALA A 185 22.37 11.25 -4.91
CA ALA A 185 21.47 12.37 -5.20
C ALA A 185 21.31 12.60 -6.72
N ALA A 186 22.40 12.52 -7.47
CA ALA A 186 22.39 12.67 -8.92
C ALA A 186 21.52 11.64 -9.64
N SER A 187 21.30 10.45 -9.06
CA SER A 187 20.50 9.38 -9.69
C SER A 187 18.99 9.65 -9.66
N VAL A 188 18.55 10.59 -8.82
CA VAL A 188 17.12 10.89 -8.61
C VAL A 188 16.75 12.36 -8.89
N ALA A 189 17.74 13.20 -9.23
CA ALA A 189 17.56 14.64 -9.43
C ALA A 189 16.49 14.98 -10.48
N ASP A 190 16.60 14.44 -11.70
CA ASP A 190 15.63 14.71 -12.78
C ASP A 190 14.21 14.29 -12.41
N LYS A 191 14.09 13.18 -11.68
CA LYS A 191 12.79 12.66 -11.24
C LYS A 191 12.21 13.52 -10.13
N LEU A 192 13.04 13.97 -9.19
CA LEU A 192 12.65 14.91 -8.15
C LEU A 192 12.12 16.22 -8.76
N ASP A 193 12.81 16.78 -9.76
CA ASP A 193 12.38 17.99 -10.46
C ASP A 193 11.03 17.81 -11.15
N ALA A 194 10.84 16.69 -11.86
CA ALA A 194 9.56 16.39 -12.50
C ALA A 194 8.41 16.25 -11.48
N VAL A 195 8.64 15.55 -10.36
CA VAL A 195 7.61 15.38 -9.32
C VAL A 195 7.32 16.70 -8.60
N LEU A 196 8.34 17.53 -8.35
CA LEU A 196 8.18 18.89 -7.81
C LEU A 196 7.23 19.73 -8.68
N GLU A 197 7.41 19.71 -9.99
CA GLU A 197 6.54 20.41 -10.94
C GLU A 197 5.10 19.87 -10.89
N GLU A 198 4.93 18.55 -10.89
CA GLU A 198 3.61 17.93 -10.83
C GLU A 198 2.87 18.24 -9.51
N VAL A 199 3.56 18.16 -8.37
CA VAL A 199 3.00 18.50 -7.06
C VAL A 199 2.56 19.96 -7.03
N ARG A 200 3.36 20.87 -7.58
CA ARG A 200 2.99 22.30 -7.71
C ARG A 200 1.75 22.49 -8.58
N MET A 201 1.66 21.81 -9.72
CA MET A 201 0.49 21.89 -10.58
C MET A 201 -0.78 21.47 -9.84
N VAL A 202 -0.73 20.37 -9.09
CA VAL A 202 -1.87 19.91 -8.29
C VAL A 202 -2.22 20.92 -7.18
N LEU A 203 -1.21 21.49 -6.52
CA LEU A 203 -1.41 22.54 -5.52
C LEU A 203 -2.11 23.78 -6.09
N ASP A 204 -1.75 24.17 -7.32
CA ASP A 204 -2.34 25.28 -8.07
C ASP A 204 -3.73 24.95 -8.67
N GLY A 205 -4.27 23.77 -8.38
CA GLY A 205 -5.64 23.37 -8.75
C GLY A 205 -5.74 22.57 -10.05
N ALA A 206 -4.64 21.99 -10.56
CA ALA A 206 -4.73 21.02 -11.63
C ALA A 206 -5.63 19.85 -11.21
N VAL A 207 -6.57 19.48 -12.09
CA VAL A 207 -7.50 18.40 -11.84
C VAL A 207 -6.78 17.06 -11.99
N VAL A 208 -6.95 16.19 -11.00
CA VAL A 208 -6.55 14.79 -11.08
C VAL A 208 -7.79 13.94 -11.32
N ASP A 209 -7.76 13.11 -12.37
CA ASP A 209 -8.90 12.24 -12.67
C ASP A 209 -9.03 11.12 -11.61
N PRO A 210 -10.25 10.87 -11.09
CA PRO A 210 -10.47 9.78 -10.15
C PRO A 210 -10.30 8.42 -10.84
N CYS A 211 -9.56 7.53 -10.19
CA CYS A 211 -9.42 6.13 -10.57
C CYS A 211 -9.99 5.26 -9.44
N PHE A 212 -10.87 4.33 -9.78
CA PHE A 212 -11.46 3.43 -8.80
C PHE A 212 -10.36 2.62 -8.08
N GLY A 213 -10.44 2.55 -6.76
CA GLY A 213 -9.47 1.91 -5.88
C GLY A 213 -8.14 2.66 -5.71
N ALA A 214 -8.00 3.88 -6.25
CA ALA A 214 -6.76 4.65 -6.13
C ALA A 214 -6.73 5.61 -4.93
N GLY A 215 -7.87 5.87 -4.28
CA GLY A 215 -7.93 6.69 -3.07
C GLY A 215 -7.36 5.94 -1.87
N GLU A 216 -6.40 6.53 -1.17
CA GLU A 216 -5.93 6.05 0.13
C GLU A 216 -6.71 6.72 1.27
N SER A 217 -6.61 6.16 2.48
CA SER A 217 -7.24 6.75 3.66
C SER A 217 -6.83 8.22 3.85
N PRO A 218 -7.77 9.14 4.15
CA PRO A 218 -9.19 8.91 4.43
C PRO A 218 -10.12 9.17 3.24
N TRP A 219 -9.66 9.01 2.00
CA TRP A 219 -10.41 9.43 0.79
C TRP A 219 -10.88 8.27 -0.09
N HIS A 220 -10.84 7.04 0.41
CA HIS A 220 -11.15 5.85 -0.38
C HIS A 220 -12.60 5.88 -0.89
N SER A 221 -13.58 6.14 -0.02
CA SER A 221 -14.99 6.18 -0.42
C SER A 221 -15.28 7.35 -1.36
N TYR A 222 -14.70 8.52 -1.09
CA TYR A 222 -14.90 9.72 -1.91
C TYR A 222 -14.37 9.53 -3.33
N VAL A 223 -13.13 9.06 -3.49
CA VAL A 223 -12.53 8.82 -4.80
C VAL A 223 -13.28 7.74 -5.59
N ASN A 224 -13.70 6.66 -4.91
CA ASN A 224 -14.52 5.62 -5.54
C ASN A 224 -15.87 6.16 -6.00
N ALA A 225 -16.53 7.00 -5.19
CA ALA A 225 -17.80 7.62 -5.56
C ALA A 225 -17.64 8.52 -6.80
N MET A 226 -16.55 9.29 -6.89
CA MET A 226 -16.24 10.09 -8.08
C MET A 226 -16.01 9.22 -9.33
N ALA A 227 -15.24 8.14 -9.21
CA ALA A 227 -15.00 7.22 -10.33
C ALA A 227 -16.30 6.52 -10.79
N ILE A 228 -17.17 6.14 -9.85
CA ILE A 228 -18.51 5.58 -10.12
C ILE A 228 -19.39 6.60 -10.84
N GLN A 229 -19.44 7.85 -10.34
CA GLN A 229 -20.22 8.92 -10.94
C GLN A 229 -19.78 9.21 -12.38
N ASN A 230 -18.48 9.16 -12.64
CA ASN A 230 -17.91 9.36 -13.97
C ASN A 230 -18.09 8.16 -14.91
N GLY A 231 -18.60 7.02 -14.41
CA GLY A 231 -18.68 5.77 -15.17
C GLY A 231 -17.31 5.31 -15.66
N ASP A 232 -16.25 5.61 -14.90
CA ASP A 232 -14.86 5.47 -15.34
C ASP A 232 -14.50 4.02 -15.71
N VAL A 233 -13.66 3.83 -16.73
CA VAL A 233 -13.26 2.49 -17.16
C VAL A 233 -12.50 1.69 -16.09
N SER A 234 -11.93 2.34 -15.07
CA SER A 234 -11.30 1.68 -13.92
C SER A 234 -12.28 0.88 -13.04
N LEU A 235 -13.58 1.10 -13.18
CA LEU A 235 -14.61 0.27 -12.53
C LEU A 235 -14.57 -1.18 -13.02
N LEU A 236 -13.94 -1.46 -14.17
CA LEU A 236 -13.84 -2.81 -14.71
C LEU A 236 -12.82 -3.65 -13.93
N PRO A 237 -13.19 -4.86 -13.43
CA PRO A 237 -12.31 -5.68 -12.63
C PRO A 237 -10.98 -6.00 -13.33
N GLY A 238 -9.88 -5.54 -12.70
CA GLY A 238 -8.52 -5.67 -13.19
C GLY A 238 -8.04 -4.50 -14.05
N VAL A 239 -8.82 -3.42 -14.23
CA VAL A 239 -8.37 -2.19 -14.91
C VAL A 239 -7.80 -1.22 -13.88
N GLY A 240 -6.54 -1.45 -13.48
CA GLY A 240 -5.78 -0.49 -12.66
C GLY A 240 -5.25 0.70 -13.47
N GLY A 241 -4.60 1.67 -12.80
CA GLY A 241 -4.17 2.95 -13.38
C GLY A 241 -3.42 2.85 -14.71
N ALA A 242 -2.45 1.93 -14.82
CA ALA A 242 -1.69 1.73 -16.07
C ALA A 242 -2.58 1.26 -17.24
N ARG A 243 -3.53 0.36 -16.98
CA ARG A 243 -4.45 -0.13 -18.03
C ARG A 243 -5.51 0.92 -18.35
N ARG A 244 -5.99 1.67 -17.35
CA ARG A 244 -6.88 2.82 -17.53
C ARG A 244 -6.25 3.86 -18.47
N ALA A 245 -5.01 4.25 -18.23
CA ALA A 245 -4.28 5.20 -19.08
C ALA A 245 -4.15 4.71 -20.54
N ASN A 246 -3.84 3.42 -20.73
CA ASN A 246 -3.78 2.84 -22.08
C ASN A 246 -5.15 2.82 -22.77
N LEU A 247 -6.23 2.52 -22.05
CA LEU A 247 -7.60 2.54 -22.60
C LEU A 247 -8.01 3.97 -23.00
N PHE A 248 -7.70 4.96 -22.16
CA PHE A 248 -7.94 6.38 -22.41
C PHE A 248 -7.27 6.87 -23.70
N ALA A 249 -6.01 6.46 -23.93
CA ALA A 249 -5.27 6.80 -25.14
C ALA A 249 -5.91 6.29 -26.43
N PHE A 250 -6.77 5.27 -26.34
CA PHE A 250 -7.55 4.72 -27.46
C PHE A 250 -9.02 5.19 -27.45
N GLY A 251 -9.38 6.11 -26.57
CA GLY A 251 -10.73 6.69 -26.47
C GLY A 251 -11.72 5.89 -25.63
N PHE A 252 -11.30 4.80 -24.98
CA PHE A 252 -12.15 4.03 -24.07
C PHE A 252 -12.05 4.61 -22.66
N LYS A 253 -12.89 5.61 -22.36
CA LYS A 253 -12.84 6.33 -21.08
C LYS A 253 -13.81 5.79 -20.04
N THR A 254 -14.91 5.22 -20.48
CA THR A 254 -16.00 4.77 -19.63
C THR A 254 -16.27 3.28 -19.74
N VAL A 255 -17.03 2.75 -18.79
CA VAL A 255 -17.61 1.41 -18.86
C VAL A 255 -18.43 1.24 -20.14
N ASP A 256 -19.22 2.24 -20.52
CA ASP A 256 -20.09 2.18 -21.71
C ASP A 256 -19.28 2.13 -23.03
N ASP A 257 -18.16 2.84 -23.11
CA ASP A 257 -17.26 2.77 -24.25
C ASP A 257 -16.77 1.33 -24.47
N VAL A 258 -16.35 0.65 -23.39
CA VAL A 258 -15.86 -0.74 -23.46
C VAL A 258 -16.98 -1.73 -23.72
N ALA A 259 -18.18 -1.53 -23.14
CA ALA A 259 -19.33 -2.41 -23.37
C ALA A 259 -19.75 -2.45 -24.85
N SER A 260 -19.63 -1.31 -25.52
CA SER A 260 -20.00 -1.10 -26.93
C SER A 260 -18.87 -1.34 -27.92
N ALA A 261 -17.62 -1.43 -27.45
CA ALA A 261 -16.43 -1.57 -28.28
C ALA A 261 -16.39 -2.89 -29.07
N ASP A 262 -15.81 -2.85 -30.27
CA ASP A 262 -15.41 -4.05 -31.00
C ASP A 262 -14.19 -4.69 -30.34
N GLU A 263 -14.20 -6.02 -30.16
CA GLU A 263 -13.08 -6.74 -29.53
C GLU A 263 -11.74 -6.51 -30.26
N PRO A 264 -11.67 -6.51 -31.61
CA PRO A 264 -10.43 -6.17 -32.32
C PRO A 264 -9.91 -4.75 -32.05
N ALA A 265 -10.78 -3.80 -31.68
CA ALA A 265 -10.34 -2.45 -31.30
C ALA A 265 -9.69 -2.46 -29.91
N LEU A 266 -10.27 -3.18 -28.96
CA LEU A 266 -9.70 -3.35 -27.61
C LEU A 266 -8.33 -4.03 -27.64
N VAL A 267 -8.12 -5.01 -28.53
CA VAL A 267 -6.83 -5.73 -28.66
C VAL A 267 -5.68 -4.83 -29.13
N LYS A 268 -5.97 -3.67 -29.74
CA LYS A 268 -4.94 -2.70 -30.12
C LYS A 268 -4.37 -1.95 -28.91
N VAL A 269 -5.07 -1.97 -27.78
CA VAL A 269 -4.64 -1.29 -26.55
C VAL A 269 -3.49 -2.06 -25.92
N LYS A 270 -2.40 -1.36 -25.62
CA LYS A 270 -1.21 -1.94 -24.97
C LYS A 270 -1.61 -2.66 -23.68
N GLY A 271 -1.23 -3.93 -23.54
CA GLY A 271 -1.53 -4.75 -22.38
C GLY A 271 -2.95 -5.35 -22.35
N VAL A 272 -3.70 -5.27 -23.45
CA VAL A 272 -5.01 -5.92 -23.62
C VAL A 272 -4.90 -6.99 -24.70
N GLY A 273 -4.71 -8.25 -24.29
CA GLY A 273 -4.77 -9.40 -25.21
C GLY A 273 -6.21 -9.81 -25.54
N GLY A 274 -6.40 -10.74 -26.47
CA GLY A 274 -7.74 -11.21 -26.88
C GLY A 274 -8.58 -11.75 -25.73
N SER A 275 -7.99 -12.49 -24.79
CA SER A 275 -8.68 -12.96 -23.58
C SER A 275 -9.06 -11.81 -22.65
N THR A 276 -8.18 -10.82 -22.47
CA THR A 276 -8.44 -9.62 -21.67
C THR A 276 -9.54 -8.78 -22.29
N ALA A 277 -9.53 -8.55 -23.60
CA ALA A 277 -10.57 -7.81 -24.32
C ALA A 277 -11.96 -8.41 -24.09
N LYS A 278 -12.09 -9.74 -24.26
CA LYS A 278 -13.33 -10.46 -23.95
C LYS A 278 -13.75 -10.31 -22.49
N THR A 279 -12.78 -10.36 -21.58
CA THR A 279 -13.01 -10.23 -20.13
C THR A 279 -13.57 -8.86 -19.77
N ILE A 280 -12.87 -7.79 -20.15
CA ILE A 280 -13.26 -6.43 -19.77
C ILE A 280 -14.56 -6.01 -20.48
N LYS A 281 -14.78 -6.45 -21.72
CA LYS A 281 -16.05 -6.22 -22.44
C LYS A 281 -17.22 -6.91 -21.75
N SER A 282 -17.08 -8.18 -21.38
CA SER A 282 -18.14 -8.91 -20.67
C SER A 282 -18.43 -8.31 -19.29
N ALA A 283 -17.40 -7.85 -18.58
CA ALA A 283 -17.56 -7.13 -17.32
C ALA A 283 -18.30 -5.80 -17.51
N ALA A 284 -17.94 -5.02 -18.53
CA ALA A 284 -18.60 -3.78 -18.86
C ALA A 284 -20.09 -3.97 -19.17
N GLN A 285 -20.40 -4.97 -19.99
CA GLN A 285 -21.78 -5.35 -20.31
C GLN A 285 -22.55 -5.84 -19.07
N SER A 286 -21.88 -6.55 -18.15
CA SER A 286 -22.48 -7.04 -16.90
C SER A 286 -22.86 -5.88 -16.00
N LEU A 287 -21.96 -4.91 -15.81
CA LEU A 287 -22.23 -3.67 -15.08
C LEU A 287 -23.40 -2.87 -15.69
N GLN A 288 -23.41 -2.70 -17.02
CA GLN A 288 -24.48 -1.99 -17.72
C GLN A 288 -25.85 -2.67 -17.54
N ARG A 289 -25.89 -4.00 -17.61
CA ARG A 289 -27.12 -4.79 -17.44
C ARG A 289 -27.52 -5.01 -15.99
N LYS A 290 -26.62 -4.71 -15.04
CA LYS A 290 -26.76 -5.03 -13.62
C LYS A 290 -27.10 -6.50 -13.37
N ALA A 291 -26.51 -7.39 -14.17
CA ALA A 291 -26.80 -8.82 -14.12
C ALA A 291 -25.59 -9.64 -14.59
N PRO A 292 -25.33 -10.82 -13.99
CA PRO A 292 -24.27 -11.70 -14.43
C PRO A 292 -24.38 -12.07 -15.91
N ILE A 293 -23.26 -12.05 -16.63
CA ILE A 293 -23.16 -12.47 -18.03
C ILE A 293 -22.34 -13.75 -18.09
N ARG A 294 -22.93 -14.79 -18.69
CA ARG A 294 -22.22 -16.03 -18.98
C ARG A 294 -21.20 -15.80 -20.09
N ARG A 295 -19.96 -16.17 -19.82
CA ARG A 295 -18.82 -16.04 -20.73
C ARG A 295 -18.48 -17.35 -21.40
N ASP A 296 -18.51 -18.44 -20.63
CA ASP A 296 -18.12 -19.76 -21.10
C ASP A 296 -18.91 -20.87 -20.39
N ARG A 297 -18.65 -22.13 -20.76
CA ARG A 297 -19.11 -23.31 -20.02
C ARG A 297 -18.42 -23.36 -18.67
N THR A 298 -19.22 -23.53 -17.62
CA THR A 298 -18.71 -23.78 -16.28
C THR A 298 -18.06 -25.17 -16.22
N PRO A 299 -16.76 -25.25 -15.84
CA PRO A 299 -16.12 -26.53 -15.56
C PRO A 299 -16.89 -27.34 -14.52
N GLU A 300 -16.77 -28.65 -14.59
CA GLU A 300 -17.35 -29.52 -13.56
C GLU A 300 -16.62 -29.29 -12.24
N ILE A 301 -17.39 -29.03 -11.18
CA ILE A 301 -16.86 -28.84 -9.84
C ILE A 301 -16.77 -30.23 -9.19
N ARG A 302 -15.57 -30.63 -8.77
CA ARG A 302 -15.37 -31.87 -8.00
C ARG A 302 -16.29 -31.86 -6.78
N ARG A 303 -16.98 -32.97 -6.54
CA ARG A 303 -17.86 -33.18 -5.38
C ARG A 303 -17.35 -34.38 -4.58
N GLY A 304 -17.67 -34.39 -3.29
CA GLY A 304 -17.48 -35.52 -2.40
C GLY A 304 -18.66 -35.68 -1.44
N SER A 305 -18.71 -36.79 -0.69
CA SER A 305 -19.73 -37.00 0.35
C SER A 305 -19.60 -36.00 1.50
N THR A 306 -18.40 -35.48 1.74
CA THR A 306 -18.14 -34.38 2.69
C THR A 306 -17.62 -33.16 1.96
N GLU A 307 -18.30 -32.03 2.12
CA GLU A 307 -17.90 -30.76 1.53
C GLU A 307 -17.43 -29.81 2.63
N VAL A 308 -16.20 -29.32 2.53
CA VAL A 308 -15.62 -28.39 3.50
C VAL A 308 -15.34 -27.07 2.80
N PHE A 309 -15.92 -25.98 3.26
CA PHE A 309 -15.59 -24.63 2.83
C PHE A 309 -14.69 -24.03 3.89
N PHE A 310 -13.45 -23.70 3.57
CA PHE A 310 -12.52 -23.18 4.57
C PHE A 310 -11.88 -21.86 4.14
N ASP A 311 -11.47 -21.11 5.15
CA ASP A 311 -10.76 -19.86 5.02
C ASP A 311 -9.66 -19.76 6.08
N LEU A 312 -8.66 -18.92 5.80
CA LEU A 312 -7.48 -18.72 6.65
C LEU A 312 -7.45 -17.28 7.16
N GLU A 313 -7.31 -17.11 8.47
CA GLU A 313 -7.07 -15.81 9.07
C GLU A 313 -5.67 -15.76 9.66
N GLY A 314 -4.90 -14.76 9.22
CA GLY A 314 -3.52 -14.54 9.67
C GLY A 314 -3.28 -13.12 10.12
N ALA A 315 -2.26 -12.96 10.97
CA ALA A 315 -1.76 -11.68 11.44
C ALA A 315 -0.25 -11.60 11.23
N ASP A 316 0.26 -10.40 11.02
CA ASP A 316 1.69 -10.13 11.10
C ASP A 316 2.12 -10.26 12.58
N PRO A 317 3.01 -11.21 12.93
CA PRO A 317 3.43 -11.41 14.32
C PRO A 317 4.25 -10.24 14.88
N GLY A 318 4.64 -9.25 14.06
CA GLY A 318 5.54 -8.17 14.45
C GLY A 318 6.99 -8.65 14.62
N ALA A 319 7.79 -7.89 15.36
CA ALA A 319 9.24 -8.10 15.52
C ALA A 319 9.64 -9.39 16.30
N GLU A 320 8.70 -10.13 16.88
CA GLU A 320 8.99 -11.30 17.72
C GLU A 320 8.89 -12.67 17.01
N GLY A 321 8.71 -12.72 15.68
CA GLY A 321 8.53 -13.98 14.96
C GLY A 321 9.80 -14.54 14.31
N GLU A 322 10.48 -15.51 14.93
CA GLU A 322 11.21 -16.52 14.14
C GLU A 322 10.16 -17.42 13.45
N GLY A 323 9.93 -17.23 12.14
CA GLY A 323 8.89 -17.98 11.41
C GLY A 323 8.49 -17.39 10.05
N LEU A 324 7.30 -17.78 9.55
CA LEU A 324 6.71 -17.19 8.36
C LEU A 324 6.30 -15.72 8.61
N SER A 325 6.27 -14.90 7.55
CA SER A 325 5.92 -13.46 7.64
C SER A 325 4.47 -13.18 8.06
N VAL A 326 3.65 -14.22 8.20
CA VAL A 326 2.25 -14.16 8.64
C VAL A 326 2.01 -15.41 9.47
N VAL A 327 1.42 -15.23 10.65
CA VAL A 327 1.00 -16.31 11.56
C VAL A 327 -0.52 -16.47 11.46
N ASN A 328 -0.96 -17.65 11.07
CA ASN A 328 -2.34 -18.05 10.93
C ASN A 328 -2.94 -18.43 12.29
N TYR A 329 -3.88 -17.61 12.78
CA TYR A 329 -4.53 -17.82 14.06
C TYR A 329 -5.86 -18.57 13.96
N LEU A 330 -6.46 -18.68 12.76
CA LEU A 330 -7.69 -19.44 12.56
C LEU A 330 -7.70 -20.14 11.20
N ILE A 331 -8.04 -21.44 11.21
CA ILE A 331 -8.53 -22.15 10.04
C ILE A 331 -10.02 -22.37 10.29
N GLY A 332 -10.87 -21.56 9.67
CA GLY A 332 -12.32 -21.65 9.83
C GLY A 332 -12.91 -22.59 8.80
N SER A 333 -13.57 -23.67 9.21
CA SER A 333 -14.12 -24.68 8.28
C SER A 333 -15.63 -24.84 8.45
N VAL A 334 -16.40 -24.70 7.37
CA VAL A 334 -17.82 -25.05 7.32
C VAL A 334 -17.97 -26.40 6.63
N VAL A 335 -18.47 -27.38 7.36
CA VAL A 335 -18.61 -28.77 6.91
C VAL A 335 -20.05 -29.05 6.54
N ARG A 336 -20.29 -29.62 5.36
CA ARG A 336 -21.59 -30.04 4.87
C ARG A 336 -21.53 -31.50 4.42
N THR A 337 -22.49 -32.30 4.87
CA THR A 337 -22.70 -33.68 4.39
C THR A 337 -24.15 -33.83 3.93
N PRO A 338 -24.51 -34.85 3.10
CA PRO A 338 -25.88 -35.09 2.68
C PRO A 338 -26.87 -35.30 3.84
N SER A 339 -26.39 -35.80 4.98
CA SER A 339 -27.21 -36.22 6.12
C SER A 339 -27.30 -35.18 7.24
N HIS A 340 -26.51 -34.10 7.22
CA HIS A 340 -26.44 -33.12 8.30
C HIS A 340 -26.50 -31.68 7.79
N GLN A 341 -27.02 -30.79 8.63
CA GLN A 341 -26.91 -29.35 8.41
C GLN A 341 -25.43 -28.92 8.47
N ALA A 342 -25.11 -27.81 7.81
CA ALA A 342 -23.76 -27.29 7.80
C ALA A 342 -23.30 -26.91 9.22
N THR A 343 -22.14 -27.40 9.65
CA THR A 343 -21.55 -27.12 10.96
C THR A 343 -20.23 -26.36 10.81
N PHE A 344 -19.94 -25.45 11.75
CA PHE A 344 -18.67 -24.73 11.79
C PHE A 344 -17.69 -25.43 12.71
N GLU A 345 -16.50 -25.73 12.19
CA GLU A 345 -15.36 -26.34 12.88
C GLU A 345 -14.18 -25.36 12.87
N PRO A 346 -13.85 -24.74 14.01
CA PRO A 346 -12.73 -23.81 14.11
C PRO A 346 -11.46 -24.49 14.60
N PHE A 347 -10.34 -24.28 13.89
CA PHE A 347 -9.00 -24.59 14.39
C PHE A 347 -8.31 -23.28 14.78
N PHE A 348 -8.32 -22.96 16.07
CA PHE A 348 -7.91 -21.65 16.59
C PHE A 348 -6.57 -21.73 17.35
N ALA A 349 -5.66 -20.81 17.04
CA ALA A 349 -4.37 -20.64 17.69
C ALA A 349 -4.43 -19.42 18.64
N PRO A 350 -4.50 -19.61 19.96
CA PRO A 350 -4.56 -18.49 20.91
C PRO A 350 -3.30 -17.64 20.93
N THR A 351 -2.16 -18.21 20.54
CA THR A 351 -0.87 -17.53 20.44
C THR A 351 -0.17 -17.92 19.15
N PRO A 352 0.82 -17.12 18.67
CA PRO A 352 1.62 -17.50 17.51
C PRO A 352 2.34 -18.85 17.65
N ARG A 353 2.66 -19.26 18.87
CA ARG A 353 3.33 -20.54 19.16
C ARG A 353 2.42 -21.75 18.95
N ASP A 354 1.11 -21.53 18.85
CA ASP A 354 0.11 -22.58 18.66
C ASP A 354 -0.14 -22.92 17.19
N GLU A 355 0.40 -22.15 16.22
CA GLU A 355 0.14 -22.34 14.79
C GLU A 355 0.46 -23.77 14.33
N GLU A 356 1.62 -24.32 14.71
CA GLU A 356 2.00 -25.69 14.36
C GLU A 356 0.96 -26.72 14.85
N ARG A 357 0.54 -26.60 16.11
CA ARG A 357 -0.41 -27.52 16.72
C ARG A 357 -1.74 -27.49 15.97
N VAL A 358 -2.24 -26.29 15.70
CA VAL A 358 -3.50 -26.03 14.99
C VAL A 358 -3.46 -26.55 13.56
N LEU A 359 -2.35 -26.34 12.85
CA LEU A 359 -2.13 -26.88 11.52
C LEU A 359 -2.18 -28.42 11.52
N ARG A 360 -1.48 -29.06 12.47
CA ARG A 360 -1.48 -30.53 12.58
C ARG A 360 -2.87 -31.06 12.94
N GLU A 361 -3.60 -30.40 13.84
CA GLU A 361 -4.99 -30.73 14.17
C GLU A 361 -5.89 -30.67 12.93
N PHE A 362 -5.79 -29.61 12.13
CA PHE A 362 -6.54 -29.47 10.88
C PHE A 362 -6.23 -30.60 9.89
N PHE A 363 -4.96 -30.90 9.61
CA PHE A 363 -4.60 -31.97 8.66
C PHE A 363 -4.99 -33.36 9.17
N ASN A 364 -4.89 -33.61 10.48
CA ASN A 364 -5.34 -34.86 11.09
C ASN A 364 -6.86 -35.00 10.97
N TRP A 365 -7.62 -33.95 11.26
CA TRP A 365 -9.07 -33.94 11.09
C TRP A 365 -9.47 -34.14 9.62
N ALA A 366 -8.91 -33.35 8.71
CA ALA A 366 -9.18 -33.36 7.28
C ALA A 366 -8.95 -34.76 6.67
N SER A 367 -7.87 -35.43 7.07
CA SER A 367 -7.48 -36.75 6.56
C SER A 367 -8.41 -37.90 7.00
N ASN A 368 -9.22 -37.68 8.04
CA ASN A 368 -10.15 -38.68 8.58
C ASN A 368 -11.60 -38.47 8.13
N LEU A 369 -11.88 -37.44 7.32
CA LEU A 369 -13.21 -37.24 6.73
C LEU A 369 -13.49 -38.27 5.64
N ASP A 370 -14.75 -38.68 5.52
CA ASP A 370 -15.22 -39.54 4.42
C ASP A 370 -15.35 -38.72 3.13
N ASP A 371 -14.68 -39.17 2.07
CA ASP A 371 -14.65 -38.56 0.73
C ASP A 371 -14.74 -37.01 0.72
N PRO A 372 -13.76 -36.30 1.31
CA PRO A 372 -13.86 -34.85 1.44
C PRO A 372 -13.43 -34.11 0.17
N VAL A 373 -14.06 -32.97 -0.06
CA VAL A 373 -13.60 -31.93 -0.99
C VAL A 373 -13.53 -30.60 -0.24
N PHE A 374 -12.40 -29.91 -0.36
CA PHE A 374 -12.10 -28.68 0.35
C PHE A 374 -12.17 -27.50 -0.62
N TYR A 375 -13.20 -26.67 -0.49
CA TYR A 375 -13.39 -25.47 -1.28
C TYR A 375 -12.78 -24.26 -0.57
N HIS A 376 -12.09 -23.46 -1.36
CA HIS A 376 -11.55 -22.18 -0.94
C HIS A 376 -11.71 -21.15 -2.06
N TRP A 377 -11.48 -19.89 -1.75
CA TRP A 377 -11.60 -18.81 -2.73
C TRP A 377 -10.24 -18.18 -2.99
N HIS A 378 -9.73 -18.38 -4.22
CA HIS A 378 -8.45 -17.86 -4.70
C HIS A 378 -7.24 -18.70 -4.26
N HIS A 379 -6.05 -18.40 -4.76
CA HIS A 379 -4.88 -19.25 -4.55
C HIS A 379 -4.22 -19.09 -3.17
N TYR A 380 -4.63 -18.09 -2.38
CA TYR A 380 -3.95 -17.71 -1.14
C TYR A 380 -3.91 -18.89 -0.16
N GLU A 381 -5.05 -19.53 0.09
CA GLU A 381 -5.14 -20.62 1.07
C GLU A 381 -4.21 -21.77 0.71
N LYS A 382 -4.22 -22.19 -0.56
CA LYS A 382 -3.33 -23.25 -1.05
C LYS A 382 -1.86 -22.86 -0.89
N THR A 383 -1.49 -21.66 -1.30
CA THR A 383 -0.10 -21.17 -1.18
C THR A 383 0.34 -21.08 0.28
N HIS A 384 -0.52 -20.57 1.17
CA HIS A 384 -0.20 -20.39 2.57
C HIS A 384 -0.13 -21.73 3.31
N LEU A 385 -1.07 -22.65 3.08
CA LEU A 385 -1.00 -24.02 3.59
C LEU A 385 0.31 -24.71 3.15
N THR A 386 0.71 -24.60 1.88
CA THR A 386 2.00 -25.17 1.42
C THR A 386 3.20 -24.60 2.18
N LYS A 387 3.21 -23.29 2.44
CA LYS A 387 4.29 -22.67 3.23
C LYS A 387 4.31 -23.22 4.65
N MET A 388 3.16 -23.26 5.33
CA MET A 388 3.05 -23.76 6.70
C MET A 388 3.43 -25.24 6.80
N THR A 389 2.93 -26.09 5.89
CA THR A 389 3.24 -27.54 5.91
C THR A 389 4.72 -27.82 5.71
N ASN A 390 5.38 -27.05 4.84
CA ASN A 390 6.81 -27.17 4.59
C ASN A 390 7.63 -26.64 5.78
N HIS A 391 7.22 -25.51 6.35
CA HIS A 391 7.89 -24.89 7.50
C HIS A 391 7.88 -25.82 8.72
N TYR A 392 6.73 -26.42 9.03
CA TYR A 392 6.55 -27.31 10.19
C TYR A 392 6.82 -28.80 9.91
N GLY A 393 7.19 -29.17 8.67
CA GLY A 393 7.53 -30.56 8.32
C GLY A 393 6.38 -31.55 8.55
N LEU A 394 5.20 -31.27 8.02
CA LEU A 394 4.08 -32.23 8.05
C LEU A 394 4.35 -33.42 7.09
N PRO A 395 3.80 -34.63 7.38
CA PRO A 395 4.03 -35.80 6.54
C PRO A 395 3.56 -35.60 5.08
N GLU A 396 4.44 -35.82 4.12
CA GLU A 396 4.18 -35.54 2.69
C GLU A 396 2.94 -36.24 2.14
N GLU A 397 2.71 -37.52 2.50
CA GLU A 397 1.52 -38.26 2.05
C GLU A 397 0.22 -37.64 2.58
N GLN A 398 0.21 -37.21 3.84
CA GLN A 398 -0.95 -36.56 4.45
C GLN A 398 -1.23 -35.21 3.77
N VAL A 399 -0.17 -34.43 3.56
CA VAL A 399 -0.27 -33.12 2.90
C VAL A 399 -0.78 -33.31 1.47
N ALA A 400 -0.19 -34.19 0.68
CA ALA A 400 -0.62 -34.47 -0.69
C ALA A 400 -2.10 -34.91 -0.74
N TRP A 401 -2.52 -35.79 0.17
CA TRP A 401 -3.90 -36.27 0.21
C TRP A 401 -4.92 -35.14 0.41
N VAL A 402 -4.67 -34.20 1.32
CA VAL A 402 -5.56 -33.05 1.55
C VAL A 402 -5.46 -32.05 0.40
N MET A 403 -4.23 -31.72 -0.03
CA MET A 403 -3.96 -30.70 -1.04
C MET A 403 -4.50 -31.06 -2.43
N ASP A 404 -4.53 -32.35 -2.79
CA ASP A 404 -5.12 -32.87 -4.03
C ASP A 404 -6.65 -32.78 -4.06
N ARG A 405 -7.28 -32.53 -2.90
CA ARG A 405 -8.73 -32.37 -2.73
C ARG A 405 -9.16 -30.91 -2.60
N LEU A 406 -8.22 -29.98 -2.69
CA LEU A 406 -8.53 -28.55 -2.74
C LEU A 406 -9.14 -28.16 -4.09
N VAL A 407 -10.20 -27.35 -4.04
CA VAL A 407 -10.87 -26.79 -5.20
C VAL A 407 -10.96 -25.27 -5.04
N ASP A 408 -10.20 -24.55 -5.87
CA ASP A 408 -10.31 -23.10 -5.98
C ASP A 408 -11.56 -22.73 -6.79
N LEU A 409 -12.54 -22.13 -6.13
CA LEU A 409 -13.79 -21.71 -6.75
C LEU A 409 -13.67 -20.41 -7.56
N SER A 410 -12.63 -19.60 -7.31
CA SER A 410 -12.44 -18.29 -7.95
C SER A 410 -12.24 -18.38 -9.48
N PRO A 411 -11.31 -19.19 -10.02
CA PRO A 411 -11.12 -19.29 -11.46
C PRO A 411 -12.32 -19.95 -12.15
N ILE A 412 -12.98 -20.92 -11.52
CA ILE A 412 -14.20 -21.56 -12.04
C ILE A 412 -15.29 -20.50 -12.22
N THR A 413 -15.52 -19.69 -11.18
CA THR A 413 -16.57 -18.68 -11.14
C THR A 413 -16.30 -17.52 -12.11
N THR A 414 -15.09 -16.94 -12.05
CA THR A 414 -14.73 -15.71 -12.81
C THR A 414 -14.38 -15.95 -14.28
N SER A 415 -14.05 -17.19 -14.67
CA SER A 415 -13.96 -17.59 -16.08
C SER A 415 -15.34 -17.85 -16.69
N SER A 416 -16.26 -18.42 -15.91
CA SER A 416 -17.61 -18.75 -16.36
C SER A 416 -18.52 -17.54 -16.52
N PHE A 417 -18.38 -16.55 -15.63
CA PHE A 417 -19.28 -15.41 -15.56
C PHE A 417 -18.52 -14.09 -15.38
N ALA A 418 -19.09 -13.02 -15.93
CA ALA A 418 -18.79 -11.65 -15.55
C ALA A 418 -19.90 -11.14 -14.62
N PHE A 419 -19.54 -10.59 -13.47
CA PHE A 419 -20.48 -10.12 -12.45
C PHE A 419 -20.61 -8.60 -12.47
N PRO A 420 -21.78 -8.04 -12.07
CA PRO A 420 -22.01 -6.60 -12.04
C PRO A 420 -21.40 -6.00 -10.76
N CYS A 421 -20.10 -6.19 -10.57
CA CYS A 421 -19.33 -5.67 -9.44
C CYS A 421 -17.94 -5.21 -9.90
N TYR A 422 -17.30 -4.33 -9.13
CA TYR A 422 -16.03 -3.70 -9.50
C TYR A 422 -14.81 -4.57 -9.19
N GLY A 423 -14.95 -5.52 -8.26
CA GLY A 423 -13.92 -6.50 -7.91
C GLY A 423 -14.24 -7.92 -8.38
N ARG A 424 -13.31 -8.83 -8.09
CA ARG A 424 -13.48 -10.29 -8.25
C ARG A 424 -13.38 -11.03 -6.92
N GLY A 425 -13.47 -10.30 -5.81
CA GLY A 425 -13.44 -10.89 -4.48
C GLY A 425 -14.71 -11.68 -4.21
N LEU A 426 -14.63 -12.63 -3.27
CA LEU A 426 -15.79 -13.39 -2.81
C LEU A 426 -16.90 -12.46 -2.31
N LYS A 427 -16.53 -11.44 -1.54
CA LYS A 427 -17.47 -10.46 -0.97
C LYS A 427 -18.22 -9.69 -2.06
N ASP A 428 -17.52 -9.17 -3.06
CA ASP A 428 -18.11 -8.42 -4.17
C ASP A 428 -19.12 -9.27 -4.96
N ILE A 429 -18.72 -10.49 -5.30
CA ILE A 429 -19.54 -11.41 -6.09
C ILE A 429 -20.73 -11.93 -5.27
N ALA A 430 -20.53 -12.27 -3.99
CA ALA A 430 -21.62 -12.72 -3.13
C ALA A 430 -22.71 -11.65 -3.01
N LYS A 431 -22.32 -10.38 -2.80
CA LYS A 431 -23.26 -9.24 -2.74
C LYS A 431 -24.07 -9.09 -4.01
N CYS A 432 -23.43 -9.12 -5.17
CA CYS A 432 -24.15 -8.98 -6.45
C CYS A 432 -25.10 -10.16 -6.73
N LEU A 433 -24.90 -11.31 -6.08
CA LEU A 433 -25.78 -12.48 -6.13
C LEU A 433 -26.87 -12.47 -5.04
N GLY A 434 -26.98 -11.37 -4.28
CA GLY A 434 -28.01 -11.19 -3.25
C GLY A 434 -27.67 -11.80 -1.89
N PHE A 435 -26.41 -12.17 -1.65
CA PHE A 435 -25.97 -12.57 -0.31
C PHE A 435 -25.78 -11.32 0.57
N ALA A 436 -26.41 -11.33 1.74
CA ALA A 436 -26.23 -10.30 2.75
C ALA A 436 -25.35 -10.85 3.89
N TRP A 437 -24.26 -10.15 4.16
CA TRP A 437 -23.40 -10.45 5.30
C TRP A 437 -24.11 -10.07 6.61
N ARG A 438 -23.78 -10.77 7.70
CA ARG A 438 -24.36 -10.47 9.03
C ARG A 438 -23.72 -9.27 9.70
N GLN A 439 -22.51 -8.90 9.26
CA GLN A 439 -21.75 -7.77 9.79
C GLN A 439 -21.95 -6.57 8.87
N ASP A 440 -22.30 -5.43 9.44
CA ASP A 440 -22.67 -4.20 8.70
C ASP A 440 -21.48 -3.52 8.00
N ASP A 441 -20.24 -3.82 8.43
CA ASP A 441 -18.98 -3.34 7.86
C ASP A 441 -18.48 -4.19 6.67
N VAL A 442 -19.16 -5.30 6.38
CA VAL A 442 -18.91 -6.14 5.20
C VAL A 442 -19.86 -5.76 4.04
N ASN A 443 -20.47 -4.56 4.10
CA ASN A 443 -21.42 -4.04 3.10
C ASN A 443 -20.80 -3.57 1.78
#